data_AF-A0A809RNF2-F1
#
_entry.id   AF-A0A809RNF2-F1
#
_cell.length_a   1.000
_cell.length_b   1.000
_cell.length_c   1.000
_cell.angle_alpha   90.00
_cell.angle_beta   90.00
_cell.angle_gamma   90.00
#
_symmetry.space_group_name_H-M   'P 1'
#
loop_
_entity.id
_entity.type
_entity.pdbx_description
1 polymer ?
#
loop_
_entity_poly.entity_id
_entity_poly.type
_entity_poly.pdbx_seq_one_letter_code
_entity_poly.pdbx_strand_id
1 'polypeptide(L)'
;MKYQKIIDKVKSGTMSRDDLDKLKQNAEEKVAKGDLDAQAVILAIQIAKPSDSYILFMGFCPNAEFENRLDIEWKDKGICRFDYLESESQLERFNTIRTGDLVILKKIQQFGKTMRLFGHGRVKSIAYDENNIRYLVMDWSDQAEIIEVPLMGCNSTVDIKSMKAVYDEMPDEFYSWLGLGK
;
A
#
# COMPACT_ATOMS: atom_id res chain seq x y z
N MET A 1 -29.08 -0.60 -12.58
CA MET A 1 -28.52 -1.38 -11.46
C MET A 1 -28.89 -0.71 -10.14
N LYS A 2 -29.30 -1.46 -9.11
CA LYS A 2 -29.81 -0.94 -7.83
C LYS A 2 -28.88 0.06 -7.13
N TYR A 3 -27.56 -0.18 -7.21
CA TYR A 3 -26.53 0.61 -6.54
C TYR A 3 -25.72 1.53 -7.47
N GLN A 4 -26.23 1.84 -8.67
CA GLN A 4 -25.45 2.55 -9.70
C GLN A 4 -24.86 3.88 -9.20
N LYS A 5 -25.65 4.71 -8.51
CA LYS A 5 -25.18 6.01 -7.98
C LYS A 5 -24.04 5.88 -6.98
N ILE A 6 -24.06 4.82 -6.16
CA ILE A 6 -23.00 4.54 -5.19
C ILE A 6 -21.73 4.11 -5.93
N ILE A 7 -21.87 3.24 -6.93
CA ILE A 7 -20.75 2.77 -7.75
C ILE A 7 -20.11 3.92 -8.52
N ASP A 8 -20.90 4.83 -9.07
CA ASP A 8 -20.39 6.00 -9.79
C ASP A 8 -19.59 6.92 -8.83
N LYS A 9 -20.06 7.10 -7.59
CA LYS A 9 -19.34 7.85 -6.55
C LYS A 9 -18.07 7.16 -6.06
N VAL A 10 -18.06 5.83 -6.03
CA VAL A 10 -16.86 5.03 -5.73
C VAL A 10 -15.84 5.17 -6.88
N LYS A 11 -16.29 5.11 -8.12
CA LYS A 11 -15.46 5.25 -9.33
C LYS A 11 -14.92 6.67 -9.54
N SER A 12 -15.58 7.71 -9.01
CA SER A 12 -15.08 9.08 -9.11
C SER A 12 -13.79 9.31 -8.31
N GLY A 13 -13.41 8.40 -7.42
CA GLY A 13 -12.16 8.49 -6.62
C GLY A 13 -12.19 9.57 -5.54
N THR A 14 -13.32 10.25 -5.37
CA THR A 14 -13.48 11.38 -4.43
C THR A 14 -13.85 10.94 -3.01
N MET A 15 -14.08 9.64 -2.79
CA MET A 15 -14.44 9.11 -1.47
C MET A 15 -13.20 8.85 -0.63
N SER A 16 -13.24 9.28 0.63
CA SER A 16 -12.20 8.94 1.59
C SER A 16 -12.21 7.44 1.89
N ARG A 17 -11.09 6.91 2.41
CA ARG A 17 -11.00 5.50 2.80
C ARG A 17 -12.01 5.12 3.87
N ASP A 18 -12.20 5.95 4.88
CA ASP A 18 -13.19 5.70 5.95
C ASP A 18 -14.60 5.58 5.37
N ASP A 19 -14.92 6.39 4.35
CA ASP A 19 -16.20 6.29 3.66
C ASP A 19 -16.31 5.00 2.85
N LEU A 20 -15.23 4.57 2.18
CA LEU A 20 -15.20 3.32 1.43
C LEU A 20 -15.26 2.08 2.35
N ASP A 21 -14.60 2.09 3.50
CA ASP A 21 -14.65 0.98 4.46
C ASP A 21 -16.03 0.84 5.11
N LYS A 22 -16.66 1.96 5.52
CA LYS A 22 -18.07 1.96 5.96
C LYS A 22 -19.00 1.46 4.86
N LEU A 23 -18.78 1.89 3.62
CA LEU A 23 -19.58 1.47 2.48
C LEU A 23 -19.40 -0.02 2.18
N LYS A 24 -18.18 -0.54 2.31
CA LYS A 24 -17.86 -1.96 2.15
C LYS A 24 -18.56 -2.81 3.20
N GLN A 25 -18.45 -2.45 4.48
CA GLN A 25 -19.15 -3.16 5.57
C GLN A 25 -20.67 -3.20 5.35
N ASN A 26 -21.26 -2.07 4.98
CA ASN A 26 -22.68 -2.01 4.65
C ASN A 26 -23.05 -2.90 3.45
N ALA A 27 -22.20 -2.96 2.42
CA ALA A 27 -22.44 -3.81 1.26
C ALA A 27 -22.32 -5.30 1.61
N GLU A 28 -21.32 -5.69 2.42
CA GLU A 28 -21.15 -7.06 2.93
C GLU A 28 -22.36 -7.51 3.75
N GLU A 29 -22.88 -6.64 4.63
CA GLU A 29 -24.11 -6.93 5.38
C GLU A 29 -25.34 -7.12 4.49
N LYS A 30 -25.45 -6.36 3.40
CA LYS A 30 -26.57 -6.47 2.45
C LYS A 30 -26.50 -7.79 1.68
N VAL A 31 -25.30 -8.20 1.25
CA VAL A 31 -25.08 -9.51 0.61
C VAL A 31 -25.44 -10.63 1.58
N ALA A 32 -25.00 -10.55 2.84
CA ALA A 32 -25.34 -11.53 3.87
C ALA A 32 -26.86 -11.65 4.13
N LYS A 33 -27.61 -10.57 3.89
CA LYS A 33 -29.08 -10.52 3.99
C LYS A 33 -29.81 -10.92 2.68
N GLY A 34 -29.08 -11.43 1.68
CA GLY A 34 -29.63 -11.95 0.42
C GLY A 34 -29.69 -10.94 -0.74
N ASP A 35 -29.19 -9.71 -0.56
CA ASP A 35 -29.17 -8.69 -1.61
C ASP A 35 -27.90 -8.79 -2.46
N LEU A 36 -27.88 -9.74 -3.39
CA LEU A 36 -26.70 -10.04 -4.21
C LEU A 36 -26.27 -8.87 -5.12
N ASP A 37 -27.17 -7.93 -5.43
CA ASP A 37 -26.84 -6.72 -6.19
C ASP A 37 -25.77 -5.84 -5.47
N ALA A 38 -25.64 -5.96 -4.14
CA ALA A 38 -24.64 -5.24 -3.36
C ALA A 38 -23.20 -5.75 -3.63
N GLN A 39 -23.03 -6.95 -4.19
CA GLN A 39 -21.72 -7.50 -4.56
C GLN A 39 -20.98 -6.58 -5.55
N ALA A 40 -21.72 -5.92 -6.44
CA ALA A 40 -21.15 -5.01 -7.42
C ALA A 40 -20.60 -3.71 -6.79
N VAL A 41 -21.07 -3.33 -5.60
CA VAL A 41 -20.47 -2.23 -4.82
C VAL A 41 -19.12 -2.68 -4.24
N ILE A 42 -19.03 -3.89 -3.70
CA ILE A 42 -17.79 -4.45 -3.16
C ILE A 42 -16.73 -4.53 -4.28
N LEU A 43 -17.11 -5.03 -5.45
CA LEU A 43 -16.24 -5.07 -6.64
C LEU A 43 -15.82 -3.66 -7.09
N ALA A 44 -16.75 -2.71 -7.12
CA ALA A 44 -16.42 -1.32 -7.47
C ALA A 44 -15.42 -0.70 -6.49
N ILE A 45 -15.55 -0.97 -5.18
CA ILE A 45 -14.62 -0.50 -4.15
C ILE A 45 -13.24 -1.17 -4.31
N GLN A 46 -13.20 -2.46 -4.64
CA GLN A 46 -11.93 -3.17 -4.92
C GLN A 46 -11.18 -2.59 -6.13
N ILE A 47 -11.90 -2.01 -7.09
CA ILE A 47 -11.35 -1.42 -8.31
C ILE A 47 -11.07 0.10 -8.14
N ALA A 48 -11.76 0.77 -7.22
CA ALA A 48 -11.60 2.19 -6.99
C ALA A 48 -10.22 2.53 -6.43
N LYS A 49 -9.68 3.66 -6.90
CA LYS A 49 -8.46 4.28 -6.37
C LYS A 49 -8.89 5.39 -5.39
N PRO A 50 -9.08 5.12 -4.08
CA PRO A 50 -9.24 6.19 -3.11
C PRO A 50 -8.08 7.18 -3.17
N SER A 51 -8.31 8.43 -2.78
CA SER A 51 -7.22 9.28 -2.32
C SER A 51 -6.43 8.52 -1.26
N ASP A 52 -5.13 8.37 -1.44
CA ASP A 52 -4.29 7.62 -0.50
C ASP A 52 -4.54 8.15 0.92
N SER A 53 -4.95 7.29 1.85
CA SER A 53 -5.09 7.66 3.27
C SER A 53 -3.85 7.28 4.07
N TYR A 54 -3.00 6.43 3.49
CA TYR A 54 -1.72 6.00 4.02
C TYR A 54 -0.75 5.66 2.89
N ILE A 55 0.51 5.45 3.29
CA ILE A 55 1.56 4.83 2.47
C ILE A 55 2.12 3.62 3.22
N LEU A 56 2.35 2.52 2.50
CA LEU A 56 3.18 1.42 3.01
C LEU A 56 4.66 1.74 2.75
N PHE A 57 5.44 1.86 3.81
CA PHE A 57 6.90 1.87 3.77
C PHE A 57 7.42 0.47 4.04
N MET A 58 7.93 -0.18 2.99
CA MET A 58 8.32 -1.58 2.97
C MET A 58 9.84 -1.74 3.03
N GLY A 59 10.33 -2.44 4.05
CA GLY A 59 11.71 -2.90 4.13
C GLY A 59 11.95 -4.07 3.18
N PHE A 60 13.11 -4.08 2.51
CA PHE A 60 13.47 -5.09 1.52
C PHE A 60 14.80 -5.80 1.84
N CYS A 61 15.39 -5.52 3.01
CA CYS A 61 16.63 -6.13 3.49
C CYS A 61 16.32 -7.15 4.61
N PRO A 62 16.07 -8.42 4.28
CA PRO A 62 16.22 -9.55 5.18
C PRO A 62 17.34 -9.38 6.22
N ASN A 63 17.01 -9.61 7.49
CA ASN A 63 17.94 -9.47 8.63
C ASN A 63 18.62 -8.09 8.75
N ALA A 64 18.04 -7.06 8.13
CA ALA A 64 18.60 -5.72 8.00
C ALA A 64 19.92 -5.61 7.20
N GLU A 65 20.37 -6.68 6.55
CA GLU A 65 21.60 -6.72 5.76
C GLU A 65 21.36 -6.25 4.32
N PHE A 66 22.26 -5.40 3.80
CA PHE A 66 22.07 -4.82 2.47
C PHE A 66 22.40 -5.80 1.34
N GLU A 67 23.28 -6.76 1.62
CA GLU A 67 23.71 -7.85 0.76
C GLU A 67 22.54 -8.77 0.40
N ASN A 68 21.53 -8.84 1.29
CA ASN A 68 20.33 -9.64 1.08
C ASN A 68 19.17 -8.84 0.47
N ARG A 69 19.44 -7.65 -0.12
CA ARG A 69 18.40 -6.78 -0.66
C ARG A 69 17.55 -7.48 -1.72
N LEU A 70 16.23 -7.32 -1.60
CA LEU A 70 15.25 -7.90 -2.52
C LEU A 70 14.64 -6.87 -3.48
N ASP A 71 14.88 -5.56 -3.29
CA ASP A 71 14.24 -4.50 -4.07
C ASP A 71 14.55 -4.58 -5.57
N ILE A 72 15.74 -5.05 -5.96
CA ILE A 72 16.11 -5.21 -7.37
C ILE A 72 15.24 -6.31 -8.01
N GLU A 73 15.20 -7.49 -7.40
CA GLU A 73 14.40 -8.62 -7.89
C GLU A 73 12.90 -8.29 -7.87
N TRP A 74 12.42 -7.64 -6.81
CA TRP A 74 11.03 -7.23 -6.68
C TRP A 74 10.61 -6.23 -7.75
N LYS A 75 11.47 -5.28 -8.09
CA LYS A 75 11.23 -4.33 -9.19
C LYS A 75 11.21 -5.03 -10.55
N ASP A 76 12.21 -5.87 -10.82
CA ASP A 76 12.31 -6.64 -12.06
C ASP A 76 11.09 -7.56 -12.30
N LYS A 77 10.65 -8.27 -11.26
CA LYS A 77 9.51 -9.19 -11.33
C LYS A 77 8.14 -8.51 -11.20
N GLY A 78 8.09 -7.22 -10.86
CA GLY A 78 6.83 -6.52 -10.60
C GLY A 78 6.08 -7.08 -9.38
N ILE A 79 6.78 -7.39 -8.29
CA ILE A 79 6.19 -7.95 -7.07
C ILE A 79 6.67 -7.24 -5.80
N CYS A 80 5.97 -7.45 -4.68
CA CYS A 80 6.43 -7.13 -3.33
C CYS A 80 5.93 -8.20 -2.35
N ARG A 81 6.82 -8.70 -1.48
CA ARG A 81 6.56 -9.85 -0.60
C ARG A 81 6.93 -9.57 0.86
N PHE A 82 6.21 -10.20 1.78
CA PHE A 82 6.59 -10.26 3.19
C PHE A 82 6.51 -11.71 3.66
N ASP A 83 7.65 -12.39 3.62
CA ASP A 83 7.73 -13.84 3.89
C ASP A 83 8.09 -14.18 5.35
N TYR A 84 8.31 -13.15 6.18
CA TYR A 84 8.63 -13.31 7.61
C TYR A 84 7.38 -13.55 8.45
N LEU A 85 6.85 -14.77 8.35
CA LEU A 85 5.60 -15.19 9.01
C LEU A 85 5.67 -15.17 10.54
N GLU A 86 6.88 -15.19 11.13
CA GLU A 86 7.07 -15.16 12.59
C GLU A 86 6.65 -13.83 13.23
N SER A 87 6.51 -12.75 12.44
CA SER A 87 6.05 -11.46 12.95
C SER A 87 4.57 -11.24 12.65
N GLU A 88 3.69 -11.86 13.45
CA GLU A 88 2.23 -11.81 13.28
C GLU A 88 1.71 -10.37 13.08
N SER A 89 2.14 -9.43 13.92
CA SER A 89 1.69 -8.02 13.82
C SER A 89 2.08 -7.34 12.49
N GLN A 90 3.23 -7.67 11.92
CA GLN A 90 3.65 -7.13 10.63
C GLN A 90 2.94 -7.82 9.48
N LEU A 91 2.71 -9.13 9.60
CA LEU A 91 1.94 -9.91 8.64
C LEU A 91 0.49 -9.41 8.56
N GLU A 92 -0.15 -9.16 9.71
CA GLU A 92 -1.49 -8.57 9.78
C GLU A 92 -1.54 -7.22 9.06
N ARG A 93 -0.60 -6.31 9.33
CA ARG A 93 -0.49 -5.02 8.62
C ARG A 93 -0.32 -5.21 7.13
N PHE A 94 0.59 -6.08 6.70
CA PHE A 94 0.83 -6.35 5.29
C PHE A 94 -0.44 -6.89 4.60
N ASN A 95 -1.21 -7.72 5.29
CA ASN A 95 -2.48 -8.27 4.82
C ASN A 95 -3.60 -7.23 4.71
N THR A 96 -3.47 -6.06 5.33
CA THR A 96 -4.41 -4.94 5.14
C THR A 96 -4.27 -4.23 3.79
N ILE A 97 -3.13 -4.39 3.10
CA ILE A 97 -2.83 -3.73 1.82
C ILE A 97 -3.77 -4.22 0.72
N ARG A 98 -4.20 -3.32 -0.16
CA ARG A 98 -5.16 -3.58 -1.24
C ARG A 98 -4.65 -3.06 -2.57
N THR A 99 -5.30 -3.50 -3.65
CA THR A 99 -5.11 -2.94 -4.98
C THR A 99 -5.24 -1.41 -4.95
N GLY A 100 -4.34 -0.71 -5.63
CA GLY A 100 -4.27 0.74 -5.71
C GLY A 100 -3.37 1.41 -4.67
N ASP A 101 -3.08 0.74 -3.54
CA ASP A 101 -2.26 1.31 -2.47
C ASP A 101 -0.83 1.64 -2.94
N LEU A 102 -0.28 2.74 -2.42
CA LEU A 102 1.11 3.13 -2.66
C LEU A 102 2.06 2.38 -1.73
N VAL A 103 3.10 1.78 -2.34
CA VAL A 103 4.19 1.11 -1.63
C VAL A 103 5.50 1.83 -1.96
N ILE A 104 6.27 2.15 -0.92
CA ILE A 104 7.59 2.75 -1.02
C ILE A 104 8.60 1.81 -0.38
N LEU A 105 9.66 1.47 -1.12
CA LEU A 105 10.76 0.65 -0.62
C LEU A 105 11.70 1.50 0.22
N LYS A 106 12.01 1.06 1.44
CA LYS A 106 12.85 1.81 2.39
C LYS A 106 13.96 0.97 3.02
N LYS A 107 15.03 1.66 3.44
CA LYS A 107 16.03 1.14 4.39
C LYS A 107 16.42 2.23 5.37
N ILE A 108 16.50 1.87 6.65
CA ILE A 108 16.99 2.79 7.70
C ILE A 108 18.47 3.11 7.39
N GLN A 109 18.79 4.41 7.35
CA GLN A 109 20.15 4.89 7.08
C GLN A 109 20.84 5.28 8.39
N GLN A 110 20.18 6.12 9.18
CA GLN A 110 20.62 6.46 10.53
C GLN A 110 19.56 6.02 11.52
N PHE A 111 19.94 5.13 12.45
CA PHE A 111 19.02 4.57 13.43
C PHE A 111 18.29 5.68 14.20
N GLY A 112 16.96 5.61 14.22
CA GLY A 112 16.10 6.60 14.89
C GLY A 112 16.02 7.97 14.22
N LYS A 113 16.68 8.20 13.06
CA LYS A 113 16.77 9.53 12.43
C LYS A 113 16.30 9.55 10.99
N THR A 114 16.94 8.79 10.10
CA THR A 114 16.70 8.88 8.65
C THR A 114 16.55 7.52 8.00
N MET A 115 15.85 7.50 6.88
CA MET A 115 15.76 6.35 5.97
C MET A 115 16.00 6.78 4.53
N ARG A 116 16.46 5.85 3.71
CA ARG A 116 16.57 6.02 2.26
C ARG A 116 15.42 5.32 1.56
N LEU A 117 14.91 5.93 0.50
CA LEU A 117 13.83 5.41 -0.33
C LEU A 117 14.38 4.91 -1.66
N PHE A 118 14.04 3.69 -2.05
CA PHE A 118 14.69 2.95 -3.16
C PHE A 118 13.79 2.72 -4.38
N GLY A 119 12.57 3.25 -4.32
CA GLY A 119 11.57 3.11 -5.36
C GLY A 119 10.17 3.13 -4.77
N HIS A 120 9.20 3.42 -5.63
CA HIS A 120 7.78 3.41 -5.28
C HIS A 120 6.96 2.82 -6.42
N GLY A 121 5.78 2.34 -6.09
CA GLY A 121 4.87 1.73 -7.04
C GLY A 121 3.50 1.51 -6.42
N ARG A 122 2.52 1.22 -7.27
CA ARG A 122 1.16 0.93 -6.82
C ARG A 122 0.84 -0.55 -6.94
N VAL A 123 0.04 -1.05 -6.01
CA VAL A 123 -0.43 -2.43 -6.06
C VAL A 123 -1.40 -2.60 -7.23
N LYS A 124 -1.05 -3.44 -8.20
CA LYS A 124 -1.90 -3.78 -9.35
C LYS A 124 -2.94 -4.85 -9.00
N SER A 125 -2.54 -5.85 -8.21
CA SER A 125 -3.41 -6.93 -7.75
C SER A 125 -2.79 -7.68 -6.57
N ILE A 126 -3.60 -8.49 -5.90
CA ILE A 126 -3.15 -9.42 -4.84
C ILE A 126 -3.07 -10.83 -5.43
N ALA A 127 -2.00 -11.55 -5.12
CA ALA A 127 -1.79 -12.93 -5.56
C ALA A 127 -1.22 -13.79 -4.43
N TYR A 128 -1.20 -15.10 -4.66
CA TYR A 128 -0.72 -16.11 -3.71
C TYR A 128 0.21 -17.07 -4.43
N ASP A 129 1.29 -17.49 -3.78
CA ASP A 129 2.19 -18.50 -4.34
C ASP A 129 1.68 -19.93 -4.08
N GLU A 130 2.46 -20.93 -4.49
CA GLU A 130 2.15 -22.35 -4.32
C GLU A 130 1.98 -22.79 -2.87
N ASN A 131 2.57 -22.04 -1.92
CA ASN A 131 2.45 -22.27 -0.48
C ASN A 131 1.33 -21.43 0.15
N ASN A 132 0.48 -20.82 -0.68
CA ASN A 132 -0.59 -19.90 -0.28
C ASN A 132 -0.07 -18.66 0.49
N ILE A 133 1.16 -18.24 0.24
CA ILE A 133 1.73 -17.01 0.81
C ILE A 133 1.31 -15.83 -0.06
N ARG A 134 0.69 -14.84 0.59
CA ARG A 134 0.20 -13.63 -0.07
C ARG A 134 1.35 -12.73 -0.54
N TYR A 135 1.26 -12.25 -1.76
CA TYR A 135 2.15 -11.22 -2.29
C TYR A 135 1.40 -10.16 -3.11
N LEU A 136 2.03 -9.00 -3.26
CA LEU A 136 1.51 -7.89 -4.04
C LEU A 136 2.10 -7.96 -5.45
N VAL A 137 1.25 -7.91 -6.47
CA VAL A 137 1.68 -7.62 -7.84
C VAL A 137 1.74 -6.11 -7.96
N MET A 138 2.87 -5.59 -8.41
CA MET A 138 3.21 -4.17 -8.37
C MET A 138 3.31 -3.58 -9.78
N ASP A 139 2.90 -2.32 -9.88
CA ASP A 139 3.19 -1.42 -10.98
C ASP A 139 4.23 -0.41 -10.46
N TRP A 140 5.50 -0.74 -10.64
CA TRP A 140 6.62 0.06 -10.13
C TRP A 140 6.86 1.28 -11.03
N SER A 141 7.20 2.41 -10.41
CA SER A 141 7.69 3.59 -11.12
C SER A 141 9.09 3.32 -11.71
N ASP A 142 9.36 3.88 -12.89
CA ASP A 142 10.68 3.82 -13.56
C ASP A 142 11.78 4.64 -12.85
N GLN A 143 11.48 5.20 -11.67
CA GLN A 143 12.38 6.05 -10.92
C GLN A 143 13.56 5.28 -10.32
N ALA A 144 14.77 5.72 -10.67
CA ALA A 144 16.02 5.17 -10.18
C ALA A 144 16.65 5.98 -9.03
N GLU A 145 16.19 7.20 -8.79
CA GLU A 145 16.75 8.09 -7.77
C GLU A 145 16.48 7.58 -6.36
N ILE A 146 17.49 7.67 -5.49
CA ILE A 146 17.39 7.33 -4.07
C ILE A 146 17.52 8.61 -3.27
N ILE A 147 16.50 8.92 -2.46
CA ILE A 147 16.51 10.08 -1.57
C ILE A 147 16.60 9.65 -0.10
N GLU A 148 17.15 10.52 0.75
CA GLU A 148 17.19 10.35 2.20
C GLU A 148 16.16 11.28 2.87
N VAL A 149 15.31 10.72 3.72
CA VAL A 149 14.19 11.43 4.37
C VAL A 149 14.13 11.11 5.87
N PRO A 150 13.38 11.88 6.67
CA PRO A 150 13.13 11.56 8.07
C PRO A 150 12.53 10.15 8.25
N LEU A 151 12.89 9.48 9.35
CA LEU A 151 12.47 8.11 9.60
C LEU A 151 10.97 7.97 9.87
N MET A 152 10.30 8.98 10.43
CA MET A 152 8.85 8.96 10.73
C MET A 152 8.41 7.73 11.54
N GLY A 153 9.31 7.21 12.39
CA GLY A 153 9.09 5.99 13.16
C GLY A 153 8.88 4.73 12.31
N CYS A 154 9.40 4.69 11.09
CA CYS A 154 9.42 3.52 10.21
C CYS A 154 10.54 2.55 10.61
N ASN A 155 10.42 1.90 11.76
CA ASN A 155 11.47 1.04 12.33
C ASN A 155 11.37 -0.43 11.89
N SER A 156 10.24 -0.84 11.31
CA SER A 156 9.93 -2.25 11.02
C SER A 156 10.11 -2.58 9.54
N THR A 157 9.89 -3.83 9.14
CA THR A 157 9.83 -4.19 7.72
C THR A 157 8.53 -3.68 7.11
N VAL A 158 7.41 -3.79 7.84
CA VAL A 158 6.08 -3.36 7.39
C VAL A 158 5.60 -2.17 8.22
N ASP A 159 5.74 -0.96 7.67
CA ASP A 159 5.29 0.29 8.30
C ASP A 159 4.19 0.97 7.47
N ILE A 160 2.98 1.05 8.01
CA ILE A 160 1.88 1.79 7.39
C ILE A 160 1.77 3.15 8.08
N LYS A 161 1.79 4.23 7.29
CA LYS A 161 1.82 5.60 7.81
C LYS A 161 0.70 6.40 7.18
N SER A 162 -0.13 7.03 8.02
CA SER A 162 -1.22 7.86 7.54
C SER A 162 -0.67 9.01 6.71
N MET A 163 -1.43 9.46 5.70
CA MET A 163 -1.01 10.61 4.91
C MET A 163 -0.79 11.85 5.76
N LYS A 164 -1.56 12.03 6.84
CA LYS A 164 -1.33 13.13 7.79
C LYS A 164 0.10 13.09 8.35
N ALA A 165 0.55 11.96 8.87
CA ALA A 165 1.91 11.83 9.40
C ALA A 165 2.96 12.06 8.31
N VAL A 166 2.72 11.54 7.10
CA VAL A 166 3.58 11.76 5.94
C VAL A 166 3.69 13.25 5.61
N TYR A 167 2.57 13.98 5.56
CA TYR A 167 2.54 15.44 5.33
C TYR A 167 3.25 16.25 6.40
N ASP A 168 3.10 15.86 7.66
CA ASP A 168 3.68 16.58 8.78
C ASP A 168 5.21 16.39 8.84
N GLU A 169 5.74 15.25 8.33
CA GLU A 169 7.15 14.87 8.51
C GLU A 169 7.99 14.85 7.21
N MET A 170 7.39 14.65 6.04
CA MET A 170 8.15 14.52 4.79
C MET A 170 8.52 15.88 4.16
N PRO A 171 9.76 16.03 3.67
CA PRO A 171 10.19 17.24 2.97
C PRO A 171 9.56 17.35 1.57
N ASP A 172 9.60 18.54 0.96
CA ASP A 172 9.03 18.77 -0.38
C ASP A 172 9.72 17.94 -1.48
N GLU A 173 11.00 17.61 -1.28
CA GLU A 173 11.77 16.70 -2.14
C GLU A 173 11.11 15.32 -2.25
N PHE A 174 10.48 14.82 -1.17
CA PHE A 174 9.76 13.54 -1.21
C PHE A 174 8.58 13.57 -2.19
N TYR A 175 7.84 14.66 -2.24
CA TYR A 175 6.68 14.80 -3.13
C TYR A 175 7.12 14.96 -4.58
N SER A 176 8.15 15.78 -4.81
CA SER A 176 8.80 15.90 -6.12
C SER A 176 9.31 14.54 -6.60
N TRP A 177 9.93 13.76 -5.71
CA TRP A 177 10.37 12.40 -5.97
C TRP A 177 9.20 11.48 -6.34
N LEU A 178 8.05 11.57 -5.68
CA LEU A 178 6.85 10.83 -6.08
C LEU A 178 6.25 11.26 -7.44
N GLY A 179 6.80 12.29 -8.10
CA GLY A 179 6.22 12.89 -9.30
C GLY A 179 4.97 13.74 -9.00
N LEU A 180 4.79 14.13 -7.74
CA LEU A 180 3.69 14.96 -7.27
C LEU A 180 4.22 16.36 -7.00
N GLY A 181 3.83 17.34 -7.81
CA GLY A 181 4.01 18.74 -7.45
C GLY A 181 3.15 19.04 -6.22
N LYS A 182 3.72 19.67 -5.20
CA LYS A 182 2.97 20.14 -4.02
C LYS A 182 2.22 21.43 -4.34
#